data_AF-A0AAV1LT28-F1
#
_entry.id   AF-A0AAV1LT28-F1
#
_cell.length_a   1.000
_cell.length_b   1.000
_cell.length_c   1.000
_cell.angle_alpha   90.00
_cell.angle_beta   90.00
_cell.angle_gamma   90.00
#
_symmetry.space_group_name_H-M   'P 1'
#
loop_
_entity.id
_entity.type
_entity.pdbx_description
1 polymer ?
#
loop_
_entity_poly.entity_id
_entity_poly.type
_entity_poly.pdbx_seq_one_letter_code
_entity_poly.pdbx_strand_id
1 'polypeptide(L)' 'MLLNCIAFQSTAIVWIRDHRLHHKYSDTDADPYNASRGFFFSHIGWLLVRKHPKVIEKGKTIDMSDINTRNNPVLKFQQK' A
#
# COMPACT_ATOMS: atom_id res chain seq x y z
N MET A 1 16.34 -1.14 2.73
CA MET A 1 16.10 0.17 2.07
C MET A 1 16.64 0.20 0.64
N LEU A 2 17.94 -0.03 0.40
CA LEU A 2 18.54 0.02 -0.94
C LEU A 2 17.83 -0.86 -1.98
N LEU A 3 17.65 -2.15 -1.68
CA LEU A 3 16.98 -3.08 -2.62
C LEU A 3 15.51 -2.71 -2.89
N ASN A 4 14.82 -2.12 -1.91
CA ASN A 4 13.45 -1.65 -2.12
C ASN A 4 13.39 -0.44 -3.05
N CYS A 5 14.38 0.47 -2.97
CA CYS A 5 14.48 1.57 -3.94
C CYS A 5 14.75 1.06 -5.35
N ILE A 6 15.61 0.04 -5.51
CA ILE A 6 15.89 -0.59 -6.82
C ILE A 6 14.61 -1.24 -7.39
N ALA A 7 13.78 -1.85 -6.55
CA ALA A 7 12.53 -2.48 -6.99
C ALA A 7 11.47 -1.50 -7.51
N PHE A 8 11.56 -0.21 -7.14
CA PHE A 8 10.68 0.86 -7.61
C PHE A 8 9.16 0.61 -7.41
N GLN A 9 8.79 -0.02 -6.29
CA GLN A 9 7.39 -0.34 -5.95
C GLN A 9 6.78 0.63 -4.92
N SER A 10 7.05 1.93 -5.09
CA SER A 10 6.78 2.98 -4.08
C SER A 10 7.66 2.87 -2.82
N THR A 11 7.48 3.84 -1.92
CA THR A 11 8.19 3.87 -0.62
C THR A 11 7.74 2.72 0.27
N ALA A 12 8.60 2.25 1.17
CA ALA A 12 8.26 1.16 2.08
C ALA A 12 7.02 1.48 2.93
N ILE A 13 6.82 2.73 3.32
CA ILE A 13 5.65 3.16 4.10
C ILE A 13 4.35 2.99 3.31
N VAL A 14 4.34 3.40 2.04
CA VAL A 14 3.16 3.23 1.17
C VAL A 14 2.88 1.76 0.92
N TRP A 15 3.93 0.99 0.63
CA TRP A 15 3.82 -0.45 0.38
C TRP A 15 3.27 -1.17 1.61
N ILE A 16 3.82 -0.93 2.80
CA ILE A 16 3.38 -1.57 4.04
C ILE A 16 1.91 -1.22 4.35
N ARG A 17 1.50 0.05 4.21
CA ARG A 17 0.11 0.46 4.42
C ARG A 17 -0.84 -0.28 3.49
N ASP A 18 -0.54 -0.26 2.18
CA ASP A 18 -1.41 -0.87 1.17
C ASP A 18 -1.43 -2.40 1.30
N HIS A 19 -0.30 -3.01 1.68
CA HIS A 19 -0.22 -4.45 1.92
C HIS A 19 -0.99 -4.88 3.17
N ARG A 20 -0.87 -4.13 4.28
CA ARG A 20 -1.69 -4.36 5.49
C ARG A 20 -3.18 -4.23 5.18
N LEU A 21 -3.55 -3.24 4.37
CA LEU A 21 -4.92 -3.03 3.95
C LEU A 21 -5.44 -4.20 3.10
N HIS A 22 -4.64 -4.67 2.14
CA HIS A 22 -4.94 -5.86 1.35
C HIS A 22 -5.16 -7.10 2.23
N HIS A 23 -4.26 -7.41 3.16
CA HIS A 23 -4.44 -8.55 4.06
C HIS A 23 -5.70 -8.43 4.93
N LYS A 24 -6.02 -7.23 5.41
CA LYS A 24 -7.16 -7.00 6.29
C LYS A 24 -8.52 -7.06 5.58
N TYR A 25 -8.58 -6.65 4.31
CA TYR A 25 -9.84 -6.52 3.56
C TYR A 25 -9.77 -7.24 2.21
N SER A 26 -9.01 -8.32 2.13
CA SER A 26 -8.73 -9.09 0.92
C SER A 26 -10.02 -9.39 0.14
N ASP A 27 -9.94 -9.24 -1.18
CA ASP A 27 -11.04 -9.49 -2.12
C ASP A 27 -12.30 -8.65 -1.93
N THR A 28 -12.24 -7.58 -1.12
CA THR A 28 -13.30 -6.57 -1.02
C THR A 28 -12.95 -5.29 -1.78
N ASP A 29 -13.89 -4.37 -1.91
CA ASP A 29 -13.65 -3.03 -2.46
C ASP A 29 -12.65 -2.16 -1.66
N ALA A 30 -12.27 -2.58 -0.45
CA ALA A 30 -11.24 -1.92 0.35
C ALA A 30 -9.83 -2.48 0.09
N ASP A 31 -9.71 -3.56 -0.68
CA ASP A 31 -8.44 -4.09 -1.16
C ASP A 31 -7.92 -3.27 -2.35
N PRO A 32 -6.71 -2.67 -2.28
CA PRO A 32 -6.12 -1.91 -3.37
C PRO A 32 -5.97 -2.69 -4.69
N TYR A 33 -5.80 -4.02 -4.63
CA TYR A 33 -5.56 -4.89 -5.79
C TYR A 33 -6.47 -6.13 -5.77
N ASN A 34 -7.72 -5.93 -5.35
CA ASN A 34 -8.80 -6.91 -5.26
C ASN A 34 -8.83 -7.92 -6.44
N ALA A 35 -8.60 -9.21 -6.16
CA ALA A 35 -8.57 -10.26 -7.18
C ALA A 35 -9.96 -10.60 -7.75
N SER A 36 -11.04 -10.34 -7.00
CA SER A 36 -12.42 -10.48 -7.47
C SER A 36 -12.79 -9.54 -8.63
N ARG A 37 -11.97 -8.50 -8.88
CA ARG A 37 -12.11 -7.62 -10.06
C ARG A 37 -11.42 -8.18 -11.32
N GLY A 38 -10.89 -9.40 -11.25
CA GLY A 38 -10.30 -10.13 -12.36
C GLY A 38 -8.78 -9.93 -12.50
N PHE A 39 -8.15 -10.86 -13.23
CA PHE A 39 -6.70 -10.97 -13.38
C PHE A 39 -6.02 -9.66 -13.81
N PHE A 40 -6.56 -8.98 -14.82
CA PHE A 40 -5.94 -7.75 -15.32
C PHE A 40 -5.91 -6.66 -14.24
N PHE A 41 -7.00 -6.51 -13.47
CA PHE A 41 -7.08 -5.51 -12.43
C PHE A 41 -6.09 -5.79 -11.30
N SER A 42 -6.07 -7.00 -10.76
CA SER A 42 -5.18 -7.36 -9.64
C SER A 42 -3.70 -7.42 -10.04
N HIS A 43 -3.40 -7.71 -11.32
CA HIS A 43 -2.01 -7.78 -11.80
C HIS A 43 -1.39 -6.40 -12.05
N ILE A 44 -2.06 -5.52 -12.78
CA ILE A 44 -1.52 -4.19 -13.14
C ILE A 44 -2.58 -3.09 -13.22
N GLY A 45 -3.84 -3.43 -13.51
CA GLY A 45 -4.89 -2.45 -13.75
C GLY A 45 -5.15 -1.52 -12.56
N TRP A 46 -4.94 -1.98 -11.33
CA TRP A 46 -5.06 -1.16 -10.11
C TRP A 46 -4.10 0.04 -10.07
N LEU A 47 -2.95 -0.02 -10.76
CA LEU A 47 -2.00 1.08 -10.87
C LEU A 47 -2.43 2.14 -11.89
N LEU A 48 -3.35 1.81 -12.79
CA LEU A 48 -3.74 2.64 -13.93
C LEU A 48 -5.03 3.44 -13.69
N VAL A 49 -5.63 3.29 -12.51
CA VAL A 49 -6.89 3.93 -12.13
C VAL A 49 -6.79 4.60 -10.76
N ARG A 50 -7.76 5.47 -10.46
CA ARG A 50 -7.90 5.99 -9.09
C ARG A 50 -8.32 4.87 -8.14
N LYS A 51 -7.77 4.91 -6.93
CA LYS A 51 -8.15 4.00 -5.84
C LYS A 51 -9.65 4.13 -5.54
N HIS A 52 -10.29 3.00 -5.27
CA HIS A 52 -11.69 2.97 -4.87
C HIS A 52 -11.88 3.72 -3.53
N PRO A 53 -13.00 4.46 -3.30
CA PRO A 53 -13.19 5.24 -2.08
C PRO A 53 -13.01 4.44 -0.78
N LYS A 54 -13.45 3.18 -0.75
CA LYS A 54 -13.27 2.29 0.42
C LYS A 54 -11.80 1.99 0.73
N VAL A 55 -10.91 1.96 -0.27
CA VAL A 55 -9.45 1.83 -0.05
C VAL A 55 -8.92 3.04 0.72
N ILE A 56 -9.40 4.24 0.37
CA ILE A 56 -8.98 5.49 1.02
C ILE A 56 -9.54 5.57 2.44
N GLU A 57 -10.83 5.26 2.60
CA GLU A 57 -11.52 5.27 3.90
C GLU A 57 -10.87 4.28 4.87
N LYS A 58 -10.76 3.01 4.48
CA LYS A 58 -10.20 1.96 5.34
C LYS A 58 -8.69 2.08 5.50
N GLY A 59 -7.99 2.64 4.52
CA GLY A 59 -6.55 2.96 4.63
C GLY A 59 -6.20 3.88 5.80
N LYS A 60 -7.12 4.77 6.22
CA LYS A 60 -6.94 5.63 7.40
C LYS A 60 -7.00 4.87 8.73
N THR A 61 -7.55 3.65 8.73
CA THR A 61 -7.74 2.81 9.92
C THR A 61 -6.59 1.82 10.14
N ILE A 62 -5.63 1.77 9.23
CA ILE A 62 -4.46 0.90 9.34
C ILE A 62 -3.48 1.50 10.34
N ASP A 63 -3.16 0.74 11.39
CA ASP A 63 -2.11 1.11 12.33
C ASP A 63 -0.76 1.09 11.60
N MET A 64 0.01 2.16 11.78
CA MET A 64 1.33 2.40 11.20
C MET A 64 2.31 2.93 12.27
N SER A 65 1.92 2.88 13.56
CA SER A 65 2.68 3.44 14.68
C SER A 65 4.05 2.77 14.85
N ASP A 66 4.15 1.49 14.52
CA ASP A 66 5.35 0.67 14.59
C ASP A 66 6.44 1.05 13.57
N ILE A 67 6.05 1.68 12.46
CA ILE A 67 6.98 2.14 11.40
C ILE A 67 7.00 3.66 11.23
N ASN A 68 6.58 4.39 12.26
CA ASN A 68 6.50 5.85 12.25
C ASN A 68 7.86 6.51 11.93
N THR A 69 7.86 7.46 10.99
CA THR A 69 9.05 8.20 10.54
C THR A 69 9.64 9.15 11.55
N ARG A 70 8.92 9.48 12.63
CA ARG A 70 9.47 10.30 13.73
C ARG A 70 10.67 9.62 14.40
N ASN A 71 10.61 8.30 14.56
CA ASN A 71 11.63 7.52 15.28
C ASN A 71 12.45 6.60 14.36
N ASN A 72 12.14 6.55 13.06
CA ASN A 72 12.87 5.75 12.09
C ASN A 72 13.54 6.65 11.01
N PRO A 73 14.82 7.04 11.19
CA PRO A 73 15.51 7.93 10.26
C PRO A 73 15.72 7.31 8.89
N VAL A 74 15.79 5.98 8.80
CA VAL A 74 15.98 5.25 7.53
C VAL A 74 14.71 5.34 6.68
N LEU A 75 13.54 5.09 7.27
CA LEU A 75 12.25 5.23 6.59
C LEU A 75 11.95 6.70 6.26
N LYS A 76 12.30 7.63 7.16
CA LYS A 76 12.18 9.06 6.91
C LYS A 76 13.03 9.52 5.73
N PHE A 77 14.25 9.00 5.61
CA PHE A 77 15.13 9.29 4.47
C PHE A 77 14.59 8.71 3.17
N GLN A 78 14.10 7.45 3.19
CA GLN A 78 13.56 6.82 2.00
C GLN A 78 12.29 7.51 1.45
N GLN A 79 11.47 8.08 2.34
CA GLN A 79 10.24 8.77 1.96
C GLN A 79 10.47 10.18 1.40
N LYS A 80 11.64 10.75 1.65
CA LYS A 80 11.99 12.13 1.28
C LYS A 80 12.25 12.26 -0.22
#